data_AF-A0A1E4JZ99-F1
#
_entry.id   AF-A0A1E4JZ99-F1
#
_cell.length_a   1.000
_cell.length_b   1.000
_cell.length_c   1.000
_cell.angle_alpha   90.00
_cell.angle_beta   90.00
_cell.angle_gamma   90.00
#
_symmetry.space_group_name_H-M   'P 1'
#
loop_
_entity.id
_entity.type
_entity.pdbx_description
1 polymer ?
#
loop_
_entity_poly.entity_id
_entity_poly.type
_entity_poly.pdbx_seq_one_letter_code
_entity_poly.pdbx_strand_id
1 'polypeptide(L)'
;MSDDPDIWNQRGTLTLGHDESGGAEVPPLPDEIAEPRPLRDILGRFVEAAPAEREHFTLVLENGQAFSADDIFELVARPDSPFR
;
A
#
# COMPACT_ATOMS: atom_id res chain seq x y z
N MET A 1 15.49 9.36 -6.52
CA MET A 1 14.07 9.32 -6.11
C MET A 1 13.47 10.66 -6.51
N SER A 2 12.48 10.66 -7.41
CA SER A 2 11.89 11.90 -7.90
C SER A 2 11.06 12.55 -6.80
N ASP A 3 11.44 13.78 -6.45
CA ASP A 3 10.68 14.72 -5.63
C ASP A 3 9.45 15.18 -6.44
N ASP A 4 8.56 14.24 -6.74
CA ASP A 4 7.34 14.52 -7.48
C ASP A 4 6.26 14.93 -6.46
N PRO A 5 5.84 16.21 -6.44
CA PRO A 5 4.81 16.68 -5.51
C PRO A 5 3.42 16.09 -5.84
N ASP A 6 3.25 15.48 -7.02
CA ASP A 6 1.99 14.89 -7.47
C ASP A 6 1.84 13.42 -7.08
N ILE A 7 2.87 12.80 -6.47
CA ILE A 7 2.84 11.38 -6.09
C ILE A 7 1.62 11.02 -5.22
N TRP A 8 1.12 11.96 -4.42
CA TRP A 8 -0.05 11.76 -3.56
C TRP A 8 -1.37 11.69 -4.33
N ASN A 9 -1.42 12.29 -5.53
CA ASN A 9 -2.56 12.22 -6.45
C ASN A 9 -2.49 11.01 -7.38
N GLN A 10 -1.32 10.37 -7.53
CA GLN A 10 -1.19 9.16 -8.34
C GLN A 10 -2.12 8.07 -7.81
N ARG A 11 -2.62 7.22 -8.70
CA ARG A 11 -3.56 6.16 -8.33
C ARG A 11 -2.80 4.84 -8.23
N GLY A 12 -3.13 4.08 -7.20
CA GLY A 12 -2.59 2.75 -6.99
C GLY A 12 -3.51 1.89 -6.15
N THR A 13 -3.12 0.65 -6.00
CA THR A 13 -3.82 -0.34 -5.18
C THR A 13 -2.90 -0.75 -4.05
N LEU A 14 -3.38 -0.59 -2.81
CA LEU A 14 -2.69 -1.07 -1.62
C LEU A 14 -3.23 -2.46 -1.26
N THR A 15 -2.37 -3.47 -1.30
CA THR A 15 -2.68 -4.85 -0.93
C THR A 15 -1.96 -5.24 0.35
N LEU A 16 -2.60 -6.09 1.15
CA LEU A 16 -2.00 -6.72 2.33
C LEU A 16 -1.78 -8.19 1.97
N GLY A 17 -0.51 -8.60 1.86
CA GLY A 17 -0.17 -10.00 1.68
C GLY A 17 -0.53 -10.79 2.93
N HIS A 18 -1.39 -11.80 2.81
CA HIS A 18 -1.59 -12.76 3.90
C HIS A 18 -0.57 -13.88 3.71
N ASP A 19 0.28 -14.13 4.71
CA ASP A 19 1.17 -15.29 4.69
C ASP A 19 0.30 -16.56 4.76
N GLU A 20 0.31 -17.37 3.70
CA GLU A 20 -0.44 -18.63 3.62
C GLU A 20 0.17 -19.74 4.50
N SER A 21 0.54 -19.42 5.74
CA SER A 21 0.91 -20.41 6.75
C SER A 21 -0.33 -21.05 7.36
N GLY A 22 -1.03 -21.88 6.60
CA GLY A 22 -2.09 -22.72 7.13
C GLY A 22 -2.91 -23.41 6.04
N GLY A 23 -2.68 -24.71 5.85
CA GLY A 23 -3.47 -25.56 4.95
C GLY A 23 -4.93 -25.74 5.40
N ALA A 24 -5.73 -24.70 5.27
CA ALA A 24 -7.17 -24.74 5.48
C ALA A 24 -7.85 -23.92 4.36
N GLU A 25 -8.67 -24.62 3.58
CA GLU A 25 -9.76 -24.13 2.72
C GLU A 25 -9.65 -22.64 2.33
N VAL A 26 -9.09 -22.37 1.14
CA VAL A 26 -8.96 -21.05 0.52
C VAL A 26 -10.27 -20.27 0.71
N PRO A 27 -10.32 -19.24 1.57
CA PRO A 27 -11.44 -18.31 1.57
C PRO A 27 -11.50 -17.70 0.17
N PRO A 28 -12.69 -17.54 -0.45
CA PRO A 28 -12.77 -16.93 -1.76
C PRO A 28 -12.00 -15.61 -1.74
N LEU A 29 -11.14 -15.42 -2.74
CA LEU A 29 -10.50 -14.13 -3.00
C LEU A 29 -11.59 -13.06 -2.84
N PRO A 30 -11.43 -12.06 -1.95
CA PRO A 30 -12.44 -11.02 -1.86
C PRO A 30 -12.63 -10.45 -3.26
N ASP A 31 -13.87 -10.55 -3.78
CA ASP A 31 -14.27 -10.17 -5.14
C ASP A 31 -13.96 -8.70 -5.49
N GLU A 32 -13.60 -7.90 -4.49
CA GLU A 32 -13.14 -6.53 -4.67
C GLU A 32 -11.66 -6.53 -5.06
N ILE A 33 -11.38 -6.61 -6.37
CA ILE A 33 -10.16 -6.03 -6.92
C ILE A 33 -10.16 -4.58 -6.46
N ALA A 34 -9.35 -4.26 -5.45
CA ALA A 34 -9.32 -2.93 -4.88
C ALA A 34 -8.98 -1.92 -5.98
N GLU A 35 -9.98 -1.13 -6.36
CA GLU A 35 -9.86 -0.16 -7.44
C GLU A 35 -8.70 0.80 -7.14
N PRO A 36 -7.88 1.14 -8.16
CA PRO A 36 -6.80 2.09 -7.97
C PRO A 36 -7.36 3.41 -7.46
N ARG A 37 -6.88 3.90 -6.33
CA ARG A 37 -7.29 5.15 -5.69
C ARG A 37 -6.07 6.01 -5.39
N PRO A 38 -6.23 7.34 -5.20
CA PRO A 38 -5.11 8.21 -4.91
C PRO A 38 -4.33 7.74 -3.69
N LEU A 39 -2.99 7.82 -3.70
CA LEU A 39 -2.16 7.34 -2.58
C LEU A 39 -2.57 7.94 -1.24
N ARG A 40 -2.93 9.22 -1.20
CA ARG A 40 -3.40 9.89 0.03
C ARG A 40 -4.66 9.25 0.64
N ASP A 41 -5.47 8.57 -0.17
CA ASP A 41 -6.72 7.95 0.27
C ASP A 41 -6.50 6.50 0.74
N ILE A 42 -5.48 5.81 0.20
CA ILE A 42 -5.22 4.39 0.48
C ILE A 42 -4.13 4.16 1.54
N LEU A 43 -3.12 5.02 1.60
CA LEU A 43 -1.96 4.85 2.49
C LEU A 43 -2.29 5.11 3.96
N GLY A 44 -3.43 5.73 4.27
CA GLY A 44 -3.93 5.84 5.65
C GLY A 44 -4.00 4.48 6.34
N ARG A 45 -4.44 3.44 5.63
CA ARG A 45 -4.49 2.06 6.14
C ARG A 45 -3.11 1.52 6.54
N PHE A 46 -2.06 1.84 5.77
CA PHE A 46 -0.69 1.44 6.11
C PHE A 46 -0.19 2.16 7.37
N VAL A 47 -0.48 3.47 7.48
CA VAL A 47 -0.09 4.29 8.64
C VAL A 47 -0.81 3.83 9.90
N GLU A 48 -2.07 3.43 9.81
CA GLU A 48 -2.86 2.94 10.96
C GLU A 48 -2.55 1.49 11.34
N ALA A 49 -1.98 0.68 10.43
CA ALA A 49 -1.66 -0.72 10.68
C ALA A 49 -0.54 -0.92 11.73
N ALA A 50 -0.56 -2.06 12.41
CA ALA A 50 0.50 -2.43 13.35
C ALA A 50 1.83 -2.67 12.63
N PRO A 51 3.00 -2.49 13.30
CA PRO A 51 4.31 -2.67 12.67
C PRO A 51 4.48 -4.03 11.98
N ALA A 52 3.99 -5.11 12.58
CA ALA A 52 4.04 -6.46 12.00
C ALA A 52 3.16 -6.59 10.74
N GLU A 53 2.02 -5.90 10.67
CA GLU A 53 1.16 -5.91 9.48
C GLU A 53 1.76 -5.09 8.34
N ARG A 54 2.44 -3.98 8.67
CA ARG A 54 3.10 -3.09 7.70
C ARG A 54 4.06 -3.84 6.79
N GLU A 55 4.81 -4.80 7.33
CA GLU A 55 5.78 -5.62 6.59
C GLU A 55 5.16 -6.42 5.44
N HIS A 56 3.84 -6.65 5.49
CA HIS A 56 3.11 -7.41 4.49
C HIS A 56 2.39 -6.54 3.45
N PHE A 57 2.43 -5.22 3.58
CA PHE A 57 1.79 -4.34 2.60
C PHE A 57 2.62 -4.23 1.33
N THR A 58 1.91 -4.17 0.20
CA THR A 58 2.48 -3.85 -1.11
C THR A 58 1.59 -2.80 -1.77
N LEU A 59 2.20 -1.84 -2.44
CA LEU A 59 1.50 -0.82 -3.21
C LEU A 59 1.87 -0.99 -4.68
N VAL A 60 0.88 -1.06 -5.56
CA VAL A 60 1.09 -1.11 -7.00
C VAL A 60 0.40 0.09 -7.63
N LEU A 61 1.16 0.92 -8.34
CA LEU A 61 0.64 2.08 -9.07
C LEU A 61 0.06 1.67 -10.43
N GLU A 62 -0.80 2.51 -11.00
CA GLU A 62 -1.37 2.28 -12.34
C GLU A 62 -0.31 2.21 -13.45
N ASN A 63 0.85 2.82 -13.25
CA ASN A 63 1.98 2.73 -14.20
C ASN A 63 2.76 1.41 -14.10
N GLY A 64 2.33 0.47 -13.23
CA GLY A 64 2.96 -0.82 -13.00
C GLY A 64 4.12 -0.80 -12.01
N GLN A 65 4.45 0.35 -11.41
CA GLN A 65 5.47 0.44 -10.38
C GLN A 65 4.96 -0.19 -9.07
N ALA A 66 5.71 -1.13 -8.53
CA ALA A 66 5.44 -1.76 -7.25
C ALA A 66 6.36 -1.18 -6.16
N PHE A 67 5.81 -1.00 -4.97
CA PHE A 67 6.47 -0.50 -3.77
C PHE A 67 6.31 -1.56 -2.68
N SER A 68 7.43 -1.92 -2.05
CA SER A 68 7.45 -2.76 -0.86
C SER A 68 7.03 -1.97 0.39
N ALA A 69 6.82 -2.67 1.50
CA ALA A 69 6.55 -2.04 2.80
C ALA A 69 7.59 -0.97 3.19
N ASP A 70 8.88 -1.21 2.87
CA ASP A 70 9.96 -0.28 3.15
C ASP A 70 9.86 0.97 2.26
N ASP A 71 9.61 0.79 0.96
CA ASP A 71 9.40 1.92 0.03
C ASP A 71 8.18 2.77 0.42
N ILE A 72 7.10 2.12 0.87
CA ILE A 72 5.90 2.80 1.37
C ILE A 72 6.23 3.57 2.65
N PHE A 73 7.02 2.98 3.56
CA PHE A 73 7.45 3.64 4.78
C PHE A 73 8.28 4.90 4.48
N GLU A 74 9.26 4.79 3.59
CA GLU A 74 10.05 5.94 3.12
C GLU A 74 9.16 7.00 2.47
N LEU A 75 8.17 6.58 1.68
CA LEU A 75 7.21 7.47 1.03
C LEU A 75 6.40 8.26 2.06
N VAL A 76 5.78 7.61 3.04
CA VAL A 76 4.96 8.30 4.07
C VAL A 76 5.81 9.10 5.06
N ALA A 77 7.10 8.81 5.19
CA ALA A 77 8.04 9.56 6.02
C ALA A 77 8.52 10.87 5.37
N ARG A 78 8.21 11.11 4.09
CA ARG A 78 8.56 12.35 3.39
C ARG A 78 8.03 13.60 4.11
N PRO A 79 8.75 14.72 4.04
CA PRO A 79 8.33 15.96 4.70
C PRO A 79 7.02 16.55 4.14
N ASP A 80 6.67 16.24 2.90
CA ASP A 80 5.43 16.65 2.22
C ASP A 80 4.28 15.64 2.38
N SER A 81 4.46 14.60 3.19
CA SER A 81 3.45 13.57 3.44
C SER A 81 2.21 14.14 4.13
N PRO A 82 0.99 13.84 3.64
CA PRO A 82 -0.26 14.26 4.28
C PRO A 82 -0.55 13.52 5.60
N PHE A 83 0.25 12.52 5.97
CA PHE A 83 0.01 11.64 7.13
C PHE A 83 0.88 11.97 8.36
N ARG A 84 1.56 13.12 8.34
CA ARG A 84 2.46 13.55 9.41
C ARG A 84 1.73 14.19 10.59
#